data_AF-A0A520ZV29-F1
#
_entry.id   AF-A0A520ZV29-F1
#
_cell.length_a   1.000
_cell.length_b   1.000
_cell.length_c   1.000
_cell.angle_alpha   90.00
_cell.angle_beta   90.00
_cell.angle_gamma   90.00
#
_symmetry.space_group_name_H-M   'P 1'
#
loop_
_entity.id
_entity.type
_entity.pdbx_description
1 polymer ?
#
loop_
_entity_poly.entity_id
_entity_poly.type
_entity_poly.pdbx_seq_one_letter_code
_entity_poly.pdbx_strand_id
1 'polypeptide(L)'
;EIRARIANQVRITVSAGIAPNKFLAKIASDWNKPNGQFVIEPDVVESFVCELPVRKLFGVGKVTAGRMEKLGISTCGDLRKLEREQLSRDFGSFGKRLFELCRGIDNRPVQPTRIRKSVSVENTFATDLPDLEACLAELAGLGEQLTNRMRNLDNKYRISKQVVKIKFHDFVSTTVETLSNDTDPMTYRELIEEGYQRGQRPVRLLGIGVRLIPVAADKSASTLPLKEDLTAQPKEELQLALFRDHLHEPL
;
A
#
# COMPACT_ATOMS: atom_id res chain seq x y z
N GLU A 1 -23.47 -3.76 -7.58
CA GLU A 1 -23.93 -2.77 -6.57
C GLU A 1 -22.92 -1.64 -6.30
N ILE A 2 -21.73 -1.92 -5.71
CA ILE A 2 -20.77 -0.89 -5.26
C ILE A 2 -20.44 0.16 -6.35
N ARG A 3 -20.13 -0.27 -7.57
CA ARG A 3 -19.82 0.63 -8.70
C ARG A 3 -20.95 1.61 -9.00
N ALA A 4 -22.20 1.13 -8.96
CA ALA A 4 -23.38 1.95 -9.19
C ALA A 4 -23.59 2.97 -8.07
N ARG A 5 -23.39 2.56 -6.80
CA ARG A 5 -23.45 3.48 -5.66
C ARG A 5 -22.43 4.61 -5.78
N ILE A 6 -21.18 4.32 -6.16
CA ILE A 6 -20.14 5.33 -6.38
C ILE A 6 -20.54 6.30 -7.50
N ALA A 7 -21.05 5.79 -8.63
CA ALA A 7 -21.51 6.62 -9.73
C ALA A 7 -22.69 7.53 -9.34
N ASN A 8 -23.62 7.03 -8.54
CA ASN A 8 -24.79 7.78 -8.12
C ASN A 8 -24.47 8.85 -7.05
N GLN A 9 -23.62 8.52 -6.09
CA GLN A 9 -23.34 9.38 -4.93
C GLN A 9 -22.21 10.38 -5.18
N VAL A 10 -21.14 9.94 -5.84
CA VAL A 10 -19.90 10.72 -6.01
C VAL A 10 -19.74 11.23 -7.45
N ARG A 11 -20.61 10.78 -8.38
CA ARG A 11 -20.59 11.17 -9.81
C ARG A 11 -19.27 10.85 -10.51
N ILE A 12 -18.59 9.78 -10.06
CA ILE A 12 -17.39 9.23 -10.69
C ILE A 12 -17.60 7.76 -11.06
N THR A 13 -17.00 7.30 -12.17
CA THR A 13 -17.02 5.89 -12.55
C THR A 13 -15.80 5.15 -12.02
N VAL A 14 -15.98 3.89 -11.62
CA VAL A 14 -14.89 3.01 -11.18
C VAL A 14 -14.95 1.67 -11.90
N SER A 15 -13.80 1.02 -12.07
CA SER A 15 -13.69 -0.36 -12.54
C SER A 15 -13.35 -1.30 -11.39
N ALA A 16 -13.76 -2.57 -11.49
CA ALA A 16 -13.58 -3.55 -10.43
C ALA A 16 -13.03 -4.87 -10.96
N GLY A 17 -12.22 -5.54 -10.16
CA GLY A 17 -11.71 -6.88 -10.45
C GLY A 17 -12.07 -7.82 -9.32
N ILE A 18 -12.55 -9.01 -9.66
CA ILE A 18 -12.96 -10.04 -8.71
C ILE A 18 -12.12 -11.28 -9.02
N ALA A 19 -11.43 -11.80 -8.01
CA ALA A 19 -10.60 -13.00 -8.15
C ALA A 19 -10.34 -13.63 -6.77
N PRO A 20 -9.79 -14.85 -6.70
CA PRO A 20 -9.56 -15.55 -5.43
C PRO A 20 -8.49 -14.90 -4.53
N ASN A 21 -7.68 -13.99 -5.07
CA ASN A 21 -6.65 -13.29 -4.32
C ASN A 21 -6.40 -11.86 -4.83
N LYS A 22 -5.68 -11.08 -4.00
CA LYS A 22 -5.42 -9.64 -4.24
C LYS A 22 -4.66 -9.37 -5.52
N PHE A 23 -3.68 -10.21 -5.84
CA PHE A 23 -2.87 -10.10 -7.04
C PHE A 23 -3.75 -10.17 -8.30
N LEU A 24 -4.53 -11.24 -8.43
CA LEU A 24 -5.41 -11.45 -9.58
C LEU A 24 -6.52 -10.40 -9.63
N ALA A 25 -7.10 -10.03 -8.49
CA ALA A 25 -8.14 -9.01 -8.43
C ALA A 25 -7.61 -7.65 -8.93
N LYS A 26 -6.35 -7.31 -8.65
CA LYS A 26 -5.71 -6.09 -9.16
C LYS A 26 -5.47 -6.14 -10.68
N ILE A 27 -5.19 -7.31 -11.25
CA ILE A 27 -5.07 -7.47 -12.70
C ILE A 27 -6.44 -7.38 -13.36
N ALA A 28 -7.43 -8.11 -12.83
CA ALA A 28 -8.81 -8.11 -13.32
C ALA A 28 -9.41 -6.70 -13.35
N SER A 29 -9.10 -5.86 -12.36
CA SER A 29 -9.65 -4.50 -12.30
C SER A 29 -9.18 -3.58 -13.43
N ASP A 30 -8.08 -3.93 -14.10
CA ASP A 30 -7.57 -3.20 -15.27
C ASP A 30 -8.05 -3.80 -16.61
N TRP A 31 -8.71 -4.96 -16.61
CA TRP A 31 -8.98 -5.74 -17.81
C TRP A 31 -10.04 -5.11 -18.72
N ASN A 32 -11.18 -4.74 -18.14
CA ASN A 32 -12.33 -4.15 -18.84
C ASN A 32 -12.48 -2.66 -18.53
N LYS A 33 -11.37 -1.92 -18.43
CA LYS A 33 -11.42 -0.46 -18.26
C LYS A 33 -11.81 0.23 -19.58
N PRO A 34 -12.50 1.38 -19.55
CA PRO A 34 -13.02 2.08 -18.37
C PRO A 34 -14.42 1.60 -17.94
N ASN A 35 -14.85 1.95 -16.72
CA ASN A 35 -16.18 1.65 -16.17
C ASN A 35 -16.69 0.21 -16.41
N GLY A 36 -15.81 -0.79 -16.28
CA GLY A 36 -16.17 -2.19 -16.39
C GLY A 36 -15.76 -3.00 -15.18
N GLN A 37 -16.04 -4.30 -15.23
CA GLN A 37 -15.52 -5.24 -14.26
C GLN A 37 -15.14 -6.55 -14.93
N PHE A 38 -14.24 -7.30 -14.30
CA PHE A 38 -13.79 -8.59 -14.78
C PHE A 38 -13.67 -9.56 -13.61
N VAL A 39 -14.07 -10.81 -13.85
CA VAL A 39 -14.03 -11.90 -12.87
C VAL A 39 -13.04 -12.94 -13.37
N ILE A 40 -12.09 -13.32 -12.52
CA ILE A 40 -11.24 -14.49 -12.73
C ILE A 40 -11.74 -15.54 -11.74
N GLU A 41 -12.37 -16.59 -12.27
CA GLU A 41 -12.87 -17.70 -11.46
C GLU A 41 -11.73 -18.64 -11.02
N PRO A 42 -11.84 -19.35 -9.89
CA PRO A 42 -10.77 -20.20 -9.36
C PRO A 42 -10.26 -21.26 -10.34
N ASP A 43 -11.14 -21.86 -11.13
CA ASP A 43 -10.89 -22.92 -12.11
C ASP A 43 -10.08 -22.43 -13.32
N VAL A 44 -10.22 -21.16 -13.70
CA VAL A 44 -9.49 -20.56 -14.83
C VAL A 44 -8.19 -19.87 -14.42
N VAL A 45 -7.86 -19.81 -13.12
CA VAL A 45 -6.65 -19.11 -12.63
C VAL A 45 -5.40 -19.64 -13.31
N GLU A 46 -5.27 -20.96 -13.43
CA GLU A 46 -4.05 -21.54 -13.95
C GLU A 46 -3.79 -21.15 -15.41
N SER A 47 -4.78 -21.35 -16.28
CA SER A 47 -4.69 -21.02 -17.71
C SER A 47 -4.54 -19.51 -17.91
N PHE A 48 -5.33 -18.70 -17.21
CA PHE A 48 -5.23 -17.24 -17.25
C PHE A 48 -3.84 -16.74 -16.88
N VAL A 49 -3.27 -17.26 -15.79
CA VAL A 49 -1.94 -16.83 -15.35
C VAL A 49 -0.87 -17.35 -16.29
N CYS A 50 -1.00 -18.54 -16.88
CA CYS A 50 0.01 -19.07 -17.81
C CYS A 50 0.24 -18.11 -19.01
N GLU A 51 -0.83 -17.57 -19.56
CA GLU A 51 -0.78 -16.65 -20.71
C GLU A 51 -0.46 -15.19 -20.34
N LEU A 52 -0.48 -14.86 -19.05
CA LEU A 52 -0.33 -13.50 -18.57
C LEU A 52 1.07 -12.94 -18.92
N PRO A 53 1.18 -11.79 -19.62
CA PRO A 53 2.46 -11.14 -19.87
C PRO A 53 3.12 -10.71 -18.55
N VAL A 54 4.44 -10.94 -18.41
CA VAL A 54 5.15 -10.63 -17.15
C VAL A 54 5.07 -9.16 -16.75
N ARG A 55 4.94 -8.25 -17.72
CA ARG A 55 4.74 -6.81 -17.49
C ARG A 55 3.44 -6.44 -16.76
N LYS A 56 2.47 -7.37 -16.69
CA LYS A 56 1.22 -7.19 -15.94
C LYS A 56 1.37 -7.59 -14.46
N LEU A 57 2.46 -8.26 -14.09
CA LEU A 57 2.73 -8.61 -12.71
C LEU A 57 3.06 -7.36 -11.89
N PHE A 58 2.40 -7.21 -10.74
CA PHE A 58 2.72 -6.15 -9.80
C PHE A 58 4.16 -6.30 -9.29
N GLY A 59 4.98 -5.27 -9.50
CA GLY A 59 6.42 -5.27 -9.19
C GLY A 59 7.33 -5.49 -10.40
N VAL A 60 6.79 -5.90 -11.56
CA VAL A 60 7.55 -5.97 -12.82
C VAL A 60 7.41 -4.64 -13.57
N GLY A 61 8.32 -3.72 -13.29
CA GLY A 61 8.45 -2.45 -14.03
C GLY A 61 9.29 -2.58 -15.29
N LYS A 62 9.49 -1.46 -16.02
CA LYS A 62 10.25 -1.41 -17.29
C LYS A 62 11.64 -2.06 -17.21
N VAL A 63 12.38 -1.81 -16.12
CA VAL A 63 13.73 -2.36 -15.92
C VAL A 63 13.70 -3.89 -15.75
N THR A 64 12.84 -4.39 -14.85
CA THR A 64 12.70 -5.83 -14.61
C THR A 64 12.17 -6.56 -15.84
N ALA A 65 11.19 -5.98 -16.54
CA ALA A 65 10.68 -6.51 -17.79
C ALA A 65 11.78 -6.60 -18.87
N GLY A 66 12.59 -5.56 -19.04
CA GLY A 66 13.72 -5.58 -19.97
C GLY A 66 14.78 -6.62 -19.62
N ARG A 67 14.98 -6.92 -18.32
CA ARG A 67 15.84 -8.03 -17.89
C ARG A 67 15.24 -9.39 -18.21
N MET A 68 13.93 -9.57 -17.99
CA MET A 68 13.21 -10.80 -18.35
C MET A 68 13.24 -11.07 -19.85
N GLU A 69 13.06 -10.02 -20.66
CA GLU A 69 13.10 -10.11 -22.12
C GLU A 69 14.47 -10.60 -22.63
N LYS A 70 15.57 -10.11 -22.05
CA LYS A 70 16.93 -10.62 -22.35
C LYS A 70 17.13 -12.09 -22.01
N LEU A 71 16.31 -12.65 -21.11
CA LEU A 71 16.31 -14.06 -20.75
C LEU A 71 15.28 -14.87 -21.56
N GLY A 72 14.62 -14.26 -22.55
CA GLY A 72 13.58 -14.90 -23.36
C GLY A 72 12.25 -15.10 -22.63
N ILE A 73 12.02 -14.35 -21.53
CA ILE A 73 10.83 -14.49 -20.68
C ILE A 73 9.84 -13.39 -21.02
N SER A 74 8.70 -13.77 -21.60
CA SER A 74 7.66 -12.82 -22.01
C SER A 74 6.34 -13.02 -21.24
N THR A 75 6.08 -14.25 -20.83
CA THR A 75 4.85 -14.65 -20.11
C THR A 75 5.16 -15.28 -18.76
N CYS A 76 4.15 -15.36 -17.92
CA CYS A 76 4.19 -16.16 -16.70
C CYS A 76 4.40 -17.65 -17.00
N GLY A 77 3.91 -18.17 -18.12
CA GLY A 77 4.22 -19.52 -18.62
C GLY A 77 5.72 -19.71 -18.83
N ASP A 78 6.42 -18.71 -19.38
CA ASP A 78 7.88 -18.74 -19.49
C ASP A 78 8.56 -18.73 -18.12
N LEU A 79 8.09 -17.89 -17.19
CA LEU A 79 8.59 -17.86 -15.80
C LEU A 79 8.43 -19.21 -15.09
N ARG A 80 7.35 -19.95 -15.36
CA ARG A 80 7.10 -21.26 -14.73
C ARG A 80 8.13 -22.31 -15.11
N LYS A 81 8.78 -22.19 -16.28
CA LYS A 81 9.82 -23.10 -16.75
C LYS A 81 11.11 -22.99 -15.92
N LEU A 82 11.27 -21.90 -15.16
CA LEU A 82 12.43 -21.68 -14.31
C LEU A 82 12.23 -22.24 -12.91
N GLU A 83 13.30 -22.83 -12.37
CA GLU A 83 13.36 -23.24 -10.97
C GLU A 83 13.38 -22.02 -10.03
N ARG A 84 12.91 -22.23 -8.80
CA ARG A 84 12.83 -21.18 -7.78
C ARG A 84 14.20 -20.59 -7.46
N GLU A 85 15.23 -21.42 -7.46
CA GLU A 85 16.62 -21.07 -7.20
C GLU A 85 17.18 -20.18 -8.32
N GLN A 86 16.86 -20.50 -9.58
CA GLN A 86 17.22 -19.65 -10.72
C GLN A 86 16.53 -18.29 -10.64
N LEU A 87 15.23 -18.25 -10.36
CA LEU A 87 14.51 -16.98 -10.17
C LEU A 87 15.08 -16.15 -9.04
N SER A 88 15.53 -16.78 -7.95
CA SER A 88 16.17 -16.09 -6.83
C SER A 88 17.55 -15.56 -7.17
N ARG A 89 18.36 -16.31 -7.95
CA ARG A 89 19.65 -15.82 -8.48
C ARG A 89 19.46 -14.61 -9.39
N ASP A 90 18.49 -14.68 -10.30
CA ASP A 90 18.26 -13.61 -11.25
C ASP A 90 17.60 -12.40 -10.59
N PHE A 91 16.51 -12.58 -9.85
CA PHE A 91 15.67 -11.46 -9.37
C PHE A 91 15.79 -11.19 -7.87
N GLY A 92 16.75 -11.82 -7.18
CA GLY A 92 17.00 -11.64 -5.76
C GLY A 92 15.78 -11.99 -4.91
N SER A 93 15.48 -11.15 -3.91
CA SER A 93 14.32 -11.33 -3.03
C SER A 93 12.97 -11.35 -3.77
N PHE A 94 12.90 -10.73 -4.96
CA PHE A 94 11.70 -10.74 -5.79
C PHE A 94 11.52 -12.06 -6.55
N GLY A 95 12.57 -12.86 -6.72
CA GLY A 95 12.54 -14.16 -7.40
C GLY A 95 11.56 -15.15 -6.74
N LYS A 96 11.61 -15.26 -5.41
CA LYS A 96 10.63 -16.04 -4.64
C LYS A 96 9.21 -15.60 -4.95
N ARG A 97 8.98 -14.28 -5.03
CA ARG A 97 7.66 -13.74 -5.31
C ARG A 97 7.20 -14.03 -6.73
N LEU A 98 8.10 -13.94 -7.72
CA LEU A 98 7.80 -14.30 -9.10
C LEU A 98 7.38 -15.76 -9.25
N PHE A 99 8.04 -16.67 -8.52
CA PHE A 99 7.71 -18.09 -8.52
C PHE A 99 6.27 -18.36 -8.07
N GLU A 100 5.79 -17.65 -7.04
CA GLU A 100 4.40 -17.73 -6.57
C GLU A 100 3.42 -17.08 -7.56
N LEU A 101 3.74 -15.85 -8.01
CA LEU A 101 2.85 -15.06 -8.86
C LEU A 101 2.61 -15.70 -10.22
N CYS A 102 3.64 -16.28 -10.84
CA CYS A 102 3.47 -16.96 -12.12
C CYS A 102 2.61 -18.23 -12.00
N ARG A 103 2.35 -18.72 -10.78
CA ARG A 103 1.43 -19.83 -10.47
C ARG A 103 0.08 -19.35 -9.92
N GLY A 104 -0.19 -18.04 -9.93
CA GLY A 104 -1.43 -17.46 -9.43
C GLY A 104 -1.53 -17.39 -7.91
N ILE A 105 -0.45 -17.67 -7.19
CA ILE A 105 -0.45 -17.78 -5.72
C ILE A 105 -0.20 -16.41 -5.08
N ASP A 106 -1.14 -15.95 -4.26
CA ASP A 106 -0.98 -14.77 -3.41
C ASP A 106 -1.74 -14.91 -2.09
N ASN A 107 -1.06 -15.39 -1.05
CA ASN A 107 -1.63 -15.62 0.28
C ASN A 107 -1.65 -14.36 1.16
N ARG A 108 -1.33 -13.17 0.62
CA ARG A 108 -1.33 -11.95 1.43
C ARG A 108 -2.77 -11.59 1.83
N PRO A 109 -3.05 -11.38 3.13
CA PRO A 109 -4.39 -11.00 3.55
C PRO A 109 -4.74 -9.59 3.04
N VAL A 110 -6.04 -9.33 2.92
CA VAL A 110 -6.55 -7.96 2.84
C VAL A 110 -6.32 -7.33 4.21
N GLN A 111 -5.56 -6.24 4.25
CA GLN A 111 -5.32 -5.48 5.47
C GLN A 111 -6.18 -4.22 5.40
N PRO A 112 -7.32 -4.17 6.12
CA PRO A 112 -8.24 -3.02 6.05
C PRO A 112 -7.63 -1.78 6.71
N THR A 113 -6.75 -1.99 7.69
CA THR A 113 -6.03 -0.94 8.39
C THR A 113 -4.56 -0.99 8.02
N ARG A 114 -3.96 0.18 7.78
CA ARG A 114 -2.53 0.32 7.52
C ARG A 114 -1.95 1.31 8.52
N ILE A 115 -0.95 0.86 9.27
CA ILE A 115 -0.16 1.74 10.13
C ILE A 115 0.61 2.70 9.23
N ARG A 116 0.40 4.00 9.43
CA ARG A 116 1.14 5.02 8.71
C ARG A 116 2.57 5.11 9.26
N LYS A 117 3.56 5.02 8.38
CA LYS A 117 5.00 5.05 8.75
C LYS A 117 5.66 6.40 8.53
N SER A 118 5.03 7.30 7.78
CA SER A 118 5.56 8.63 7.50
C SER A 118 4.48 9.58 7.01
N VAL A 119 4.75 10.88 7.17
CA VAL A 119 4.03 11.99 6.54
C VAL A 119 5.10 12.89 5.95
N SER A 120 4.96 13.25 4.68
CA SER A 120 5.91 14.13 4.00
C SER A 120 5.18 14.98 2.96
N VAL A 121 5.81 16.07 2.56
CA VAL A 121 5.45 16.95 1.44
C VAL A 121 6.68 17.09 0.55
N GLU A 122 6.48 17.15 -0.76
CA GLU A 122 7.56 17.33 -1.72
C GLU A 122 7.06 18.17 -2.89
N ASN A 123 7.86 19.15 -3.31
CA ASN A 123 7.58 20.01 -4.45
C ASN A 123 8.61 19.73 -5.54
N THR A 124 8.14 19.48 -6.77
CA THR A 124 9.01 19.56 -7.97
C THR A 124 8.87 20.96 -8.53
N PHE A 125 9.98 21.68 -8.64
CA PHE A 125 9.97 23.07 -9.09
C PHE A 125 9.95 23.15 -10.62
N ALA A 126 9.28 24.18 -11.14
CA ALA A 126 9.23 24.44 -12.58
C ALA A 126 10.61 24.87 -13.12
N THR A 127 11.34 25.64 -12.32
CA THR A 127 12.74 26.01 -12.52
C THR A 127 13.54 25.42 -11.37
N ASP A 128 14.67 24.77 -11.66
CA ASP A 128 15.51 24.18 -10.62
C ASP A 128 16.04 25.28 -9.68
N LEU A 129 16.03 25.03 -8.37
CA LEU A 129 16.58 25.94 -7.37
C LEU A 129 18.10 26.00 -7.54
N PRO A 130 18.69 27.19 -7.73
CA PRO A 130 20.09 27.29 -8.15
C PRO A 130 21.10 26.95 -7.04
N ASP A 131 20.76 27.20 -5.78
CA ASP A 131 21.69 27.11 -4.65
C ASP A 131 21.01 26.72 -3.32
N LEU A 132 21.81 26.67 -2.25
CA LEU A 132 21.35 26.35 -0.90
C LEU A 132 20.36 27.39 -0.36
N GLU A 133 20.60 28.69 -0.58
CA GLU A 133 19.73 29.76 -0.09
C GLU A 133 18.33 29.65 -0.71
N ALA A 134 18.25 29.35 -2.01
CA ALA A 134 16.99 29.07 -2.68
C ALA A 134 16.28 27.83 -2.09
N CYS A 135 17.03 26.79 -1.70
CA CYS A 135 16.46 25.63 -1.01
C CYS A 135 15.90 25.99 0.38
N LEU A 136 16.60 26.83 1.13
CA LEU A 136 16.19 27.27 2.46
C LEU A 136 15.00 28.21 2.42
N ALA A 137 14.87 29.03 1.38
CA ALA A 137 13.72 29.91 1.17
C ALA A 137 12.40 29.12 1.05
N GLU A 138 12.44 27.91 0.49
CA GLU A 138 11.27 27.03 0.32
C GLU A 138 10.82 26.35 1.61
N LEU A 139 11.64 26.38 2.67
CA LEU A 139 11.38 25.65 3.90
C LEU A 139 10.10 26.11 4.59
N ALA A 140 9.81 27.42 4.62
CA ALA A 140 8.61 27.94 5.27
C ALA A 140 7.33 27.40 4.62
N GLY A 141 7.26 27.43 3.28
CA GLY A 141 6.12 26.93 2.52
C GLY A 141 5.95 25.42 2.65
N LEU A 142 7.05 24.66 2.61
CA LEU A 142 7.01 23.21 2.87
C LEU A 142 6.58 22.90 4.31
N GLY A 143 7.05 23.67 5.29
CA GLY A 143 6.69 23.56 6.70
C GLY A 143 5.19 23.70 6.91
N GLU A 144 4.57 24.74 6.34
CA GLU A 144 3.13 24.94 6.42
C GLU A 144 2.34 23.78 5.81
N GLN A 145 2.74 23.30 4.63
CA GLN A 145 2.10 22.15 4.01
C GLN A 145 2.23 20.88 4.86
N LEU A 146 3.39 20.65 5.48
CA LEU A 146 3.61 19.52 6.36
C LEU A 146 2.72 19.61 7.59
N THR A 147 2.68 20.78 8.26
CA THR A 147 1.81 21.03 9.40
C THR A 147 0.34 20.75 9.05
N ASN A 148 -0.12 21.24 7.89
CA ASN A 148 -1.48 20.98 7.43
C ASN A 148 -1.76 19.48 7.20
N ARG A 149 -0.80 18.72 6.66
CA ARG A 149 -0.93 17.26 6.54
C ARG A 149 -0.90 16.55 7.90
N MET A 150 -0.16 17.08 8.86
CA MET A 150 -0.02 16.52 10.21
C MET A 150 -1.24 16.79 11.09
N ARG A 151 -2.02 17.85 10.85
CA ARG A 151 -3.26 18.14 11.61
C ARG A 151 -4.27 16.99 11.58
N ASN A 152 -4.28 16.21 10.51
CA ASN A 152 -5.17 15.05 10.34
C ASN A 152 -4.55 13.74 10.84
N LEU A 153 -3.42 13.79 11.53
CA LEU A 153 -2.77 12.60 12.06
C LEU A 153 -3.41 12.21 13.38
N ASP A 154 -3.91 10.98 13.47
CA ASP A 154 -4.42 10.43 14.72
C ASP A 154 -3.40 10.57 15.86
N ASN A 155 -3.87 10.85 17.07
CA ASN A 155 -3.05 10.89 18.30
C ASN A 155 -2.37 9.55 18.65
N LYS A 156 -2.57 8.51 17.83
CA LYS A 156 -1.96 7.18 17.93
C LYS A 156 -0.53 7.12 17.39
N TYR A 157 0.01 8.23 16.88
CA TYR A 157 1.34 8.29 16.29
C TYR A 157 2.22 9.31 17.02
N ARG A 158 3.50 8.98 17.16
CA ARG A 158 4.54 9.94 17.54
C ARG A 158 5.59 10.04 16.44
N ILE A 159 6.19 11.21 16.31
CA ILE A 159 7.30 11.45 15.41
C ILE A 159 8.54 10.78 15.99
N SER A 160 9.31 10.11 15.14
CA SER A 160 10.59 9.49 15.52
C SER A 160 11.79 10.07 14.78
N LYS A 161 11.57 10.69 13.62
CA LYS A 161 12.60 11.34 12.82
C LYS A 161 12.04 12.47 11.99
N GLN A 162 12.85 13.49 11.74
CA GLN A 162 12.67 14.42 10.63
C GLN A 162 13.48 13.94 9.42
N VAL A 163 12.92 14.12 8.23
CA VAL A 163 13.49 13.64 6.96
C VAL A 163 13.46 14.75 5.93
N VAL A 164 14.56 14.95 5.22
CA VAL A 164 14.66 15.80 4.03
C VAL A 164 15.04 14.94 2.84
N LYS A 165 14.39 15.18 1.70
CA LYS A 165 14.68 14.56 0.42
C LYS A 165 15.00 15.66 -0.59
N ILE A 166 16.12 15.49 -1.26
CA ILE A 166 16.58 16.38 -2.33
C ILE A 166 16.73 15.55 -3.60
N LYS A 167 16.21 16.05 -4.71
CA LYS A 167 16.51 15.56 -6.05
C LYS A 167 17.13 16.68 -6.86
N PHE A 168 18.30 16.42 -7.40
CA PHE A 168 19.05 17.36 -8.22
C PHE A 168 18.53 17.37 -9.68
N HIS A 169 18.98 18.36 -10.46
CA HIS A 169 18.58 18.54 -11.86
C HIS A 169 18.88 17.33 -12.77
N ASP A 170 19.87 16.51 -12.42
CA ASP A 170 20.26 15.28 -13.11
C ASP A 170 19.46 14.04 -12.63
N PHE A 171 18.38 14.26 -11.86
CA PHE A 171 17.51 13.24 -11.28
C PHE A 171 18.16 12.33 -10.23
N VAL A 172 19.42 12.57 -9.85
CA VAL A 172 20.04 11.94 -8.68
C VAL A 172 19.36 12.46 -7.41
N SER A 173 19.04 11.55 -6.49
CA SER A 173 18.33 11.90 -5.25
C SER A 173 19.14 11.50 -4.02
N THR A 174 19.07 12.32 -2.98
CA THR A 174 19.59 12.03 -1.64
C THR A 174 18.49 12.20 -0.60
N THR A 175 18.60 11.47 0.50
CA THR A 175 17.71 11.59 1.66
C THR A 175 18.56 11.66 2.91
N VAL A 176 18.21 12.60 3.78
CA VAL A 176 18.87 12.87 5.05
C VAL A 176 17.80 12.77 6.12
N GLU A 177 18.11 12.13 7.24
CA GLU A 177 17.18 12.02 8.35
C GLU A 177 17.91 12.04 9.68
N THR A 178 17.30 12.66 10.69
CA THR A 178 17.80 12.68 12.06
C THR A 178 16.69 12.32 13.04
N LEU A 179 17.08 11.84 14.22
CA LEU A 179 16.14 11.59 15.31
C LEU A 179 15.51 12.92 15.74
N SER A 180 14.19 12.94 15.81
CA SER A 180 13.41 14.08 16.29
C SER A 180 12.04 13.59 16.72
N ASN A 181 11.43 14.28 17.66
CA ASN A 181 10.07 14.03 18.16
C ASN A 181 9.07 15.10 17.69
N ASP A 182 9.48 16.03 16.83
CA ASP A 182 8.69 17.17 16.38
C ASP A 182 8.92 17.51 14.90
N THR A 183 8.50 18.71 14.50
CA THR A 183 8.73 19.27 13.16
C THR A 183 9.50 20.59 13.25
N ASP A 184 10.54 20.66 14.08
CA ASP A 184 11.37 21.86 14.24
C ASP A 184 11.97 22.35 12.89
N PRO A 185 11.68 23.58 12.45
CA PRO A 185 12.28 24.16 11.26
C PRO A 185 13.81 24.22 11.28
N MET A 186 14.44 24.39 12.45
CA MET A 186 15.90 24.47 12.52
C MET A 186 16.57 23.14 12.17
N THR A 187 16.03 22.03 12.68
CA THR A 187 16.46 20.69 12.26
C THR A 187 16.30 20.47 10.76
N TYR A 188 15.21 20.95 10.15
CA TYR A 188 15.06 20.85 8.70
C TYR A 188 16.09 21.68 7.93
N ARG A 189 16.45 22.87 8.43
CA ARG A 189 17.52 23.70 7.84
C ARG A 189 18.84 22.93 7.79
N GLU A 190 19.24 22.32 8.90
CA GLU A 190 20.47 21.51 8.99
C GLU A 190 20.44 20.32 8.03
N LEU A 191 19.31 19.60 7.96
CA LEU A 191 19.15 18.47 7.04
C LEU A 191 19.15 18.89 5.56
N ILE A 192 18.62 20.08 5.23
CA ILE A 192 18.68 20.64 3.87
C ILE A 192 20.13 20.96 3.52
N GLU A 193 20.86 21.62 4.42
CA GLU A 193 22.27 21.93 4.21
C GLU A 193 23.09 20.65 4.00
N GLU A 194 23.00 19.67 4.90
CA GLU A 194 23.70 18.39 4.76
C GLU A 194 23.33 17.68 3.44
N GLY A 195 22.04 17.68 3.10
CA GLY A 195 21.54 17.06 1.87
C GLY A 195 22.10 17.75 0.63
N TYR A 196 22.13 19.08 0.63
CA TYR A 196 22.65 19.88 -0.47
C TYR A 196 24.15 19.65 -0.63
N GLN A 197 24.92 19.59 0.47
CA GLN A 197 26.36 19.36 0.45
C GLN A 197 26.77 18.03 -0.23
N ARG A 198 25.88 17.03 -0.28
CA ARG A 198 26.13 15.76 -0.99
C ARG A 198 26.14 15.88 -2.52
N GLY A 199 25.65 16.98 -3.07
CA GLY A 199 25.57 17.19 -4.52
C GLY A 199 25.99 18.57 -5.03
N GLN A 200 25.86 19.61 -4.20
CA GLN A 200 26.23 21.01 -4.47
C GLN A 200 25.86 21.49 -5.88
N ARG A 201 24.62 21.26 -6.27
CA ARG A 201 24.12 21.54 -7.63
C ARG A 201 22.64 21.87 -7.60
N PRO A 202 22.09 22.44 -8.69
CA PRO A 202 20.69 22.85 -8.72
C PRO A 202 19.71 21.73 -8.33
N VAL A 203 18.72 22.11 -7.52
CA VAL A 203 17.73 21.21 -6.92
C VAL A 203 16.41 21.31 -7.67
N ARG A 204 15.97 20.19 -8.23
CA ARG A 204 14.70 20.06 -8.96
C ARG A 204 13.51 19.77 -8.06
N LEU A 205 13.73 19.02 -6.99
CA LEU A 205 12.70 18.71 -6.00
C LEU A 205 13.27 18.76 -4.60
N LEU A 206 12.52 19.41 -3.72
CA LEU A 206 12.77 19.45 -2.28
C LEU A 206 11.54 18.92 -1.55
N GLY A 207 11.77 18.08 -0.56
CA GLY A 207 10.71 17.57 0.29
C GLY A 207 11.16 17.42 1.73
N ILE A 208 10.22 17.66 2.65
CA ILE A 208 10.41 17.47 4.08
C ILE A 208 9.34 16.52 4.60
N GLY A 209 9.62 15.87 5.73
CA GLY A 209 8.65 15.01 6.37
C GLY A 209 9.13 14.46 7.70
N VAL A 210 8.32 13.55 8.22
CA VAL A 210 8.55 12.85 9.47
C VAL A 210 8.39 11.34 9.30
N ARG A 211 9.18 10.58 10.06
CA ARG A 211 8.90 9.16 10.33
C ARG A 211 7.98 9.07 11.53
N LEU A 212 7.03 8.15 11.44
CA LEU A 212 6.04 7.90 12.48
C LEU A 212 6.23 6.52 13.05
N ILE A 213 6.03 6.43 14.35
CA ILE A 213 5.88 5.17 15.06
C ILE A 213 4.56 5.18 15.82
N PRO A 214 3.83 4.06 15.88
CA PRO A 214 2.66 3.95 16.74
C PRO A 214 3.04 4.25 18.18
N VAL A 215 2.24 5.07 18.85
CA VAL A 215 2.20 5.10 20.30
C VAL A 215 1.58 3.76 20.70
N ALA A 216 2.35 2.91 21.38
CA ALA A 216 1.78 1.68 21.92
C ALA A 216 0.59 2.11 22.80
N ALA A 217 -0.60 1.57 22.52
CA ALA A 217 -1.69 1.70 23.46
C ALA A 217 -1.18 1.14 24.79
N ASP A 218 -1.31 1.93 25.86
CA ASP A 218 -1.10 1.45 27.20
C ASP A 218 -1.91 0.14 27.34
N LYS A 219 -1.25 -0.97 27.69
CA LYS A 219 -1.89 -2.30 27.79
C LYS A 219 -2.73 -2.36 29.07
N SER A 220 -3.66 -1.44 29.22
CA SER A 220 -4.52 -1.31 30.40
C SER A 220 -5.94 -0.89 30.01
N ALA A 221 -6.54 -1.54 29.00
CA ALA A 221 -8.00 -1.65 28.92
C ALA A 221 -8.46 -2.74 27.94
N SER A 222 -9.29 -3.64 28.46
CA SER A 222 -10.24 -4.54 27.78
C SER A 222 -9.70 -5.76 27.01
N THR A 223 -9.32 -6.78 27.79
CA THR A 223 -9.68 -8.15 27.44
C THR A 223 -11.20 -8.28 27.63
N LEU A 224 -11.98 -8.15 26.56
CA LEU A 224 -13.35 -8.65 26.56
C LEU A 224 -13.27 -10.17 26.31
N PRO A 225 -13.70 -11.04 27.24
CA PRO A 225 -13.77 -12.46 26.97
C PRO A 225 -14.90 -12.71 25.96
N LEU A 226 -14.52 -13.25 24.80
CA LEU A 226 -15.46 -13.99 23.96
C LEU A 226 -15.94 -15.19 24.79
N LYS A 227 -17.21 -15.19 25.18
CA LYS A 227 -17.87 -16.41 25.67
C LYS A 227 -17.91 -17.41 24.52
N GLU A 228 -17.14 -18.47 24.65
CA GLU A 228 -17.40 -19.74 23.98
C GLU A 228 -18.52 -20.46 24.74
N ASP A 229 -19.73 -20.49 24.17
CA ASP A 229 -20.72 -21.51 24.53
C ASP A 229 -20.62 -22.63 23.49
N LEU A 230 -19.77 -23.61 23.80
CA LEU A 230 -19.81 -24.96 23.26
C LEU A 230 -20.62 -25.80 24.24
N THR A 231 -21.91 -25.98 23.98
CA THR A 231 -22.64 -27.16 24.47
C THR A 231 -23.26 -27.88 23.29
N ALA A 232 -22.78 -29.11 23.13
CA ALA A 232 -23.22 -30.08 22.15
C ALA A 232 -24.71 -30.42 22.37
N GLN A 233 -25.44 -30.57 21.27
CA GLN A 233 -26.68 -31.35 21.28
C GLN A 233 -26.37 -32.84 21.36
N PRO A 234 -27.24 -33.64 21.98
CA PRO A 234 -27.68 -34.88 21.38
C PRO A 234 -29.13 -34.77 20.93
N LYS A 235 -29.39 -35.34 19.74
CA LYS A 235 -30.71 -35.59 19.17
C LYS A 235 -31.45 -36.62 20.02
N GLU A 236 -32.73 -36.39 20.34
CA GLU A 236 -33.78 -37.41 20.30
C GLU A 236 -35.17 -36.79 20.45
N GLU A 237 -36.10 -37.29 19.62
CA GLU A 237 -37.57 -37.28 19.75
C GLU A 237 -38.36 -35.97 19.57
N LEU A 238 -38.76 -35.76 18.31
CA LEU A 238 -39.95 -35.04 17.90
C LEU A 238 -41.19 -35.90 18.22
N GLN A 239 -41.90 -35.62 19.32
CA GLN A 239 -43.31 -36.02 19.48
C GLN A 239 -44.02 -35.21 20.58
N LEU A 240 -45.21 -34.67 20.22
CA LEU A 240 -46.22 -33.99 21.06
C LEU A 240 -45.80 -32.66 21.72
N ALA A 241 -46.55 -31.56 21.72
CA ALA A 241 -47.88 -31.16 21.29
C ALA A 241 -47.85 -29.61 21.19
N LEU A 242 -48.36 -28.95 20.15
CA LEU A 242 -49.74 -28.47 20.05
C LEU A 242 -50.35 -27.94 21.38
N PHE A 243 -50.87 -26.70 21.30
CA PHE A 243 -51.75 -26.01 22.26
C PHE A 243 -51.15 -25.28 23.48
N ARG A 244 -50.95 -23.97 23.35
CA ARG A 244 -51.84 -22.91 23.91
C ARG A 244 -51.15 -21.56 23.69
N ASP A 245 -51.69 -20.68 22.86
CA ASP A 245 -52.79 -19.76 23.13
C ASP A 245 -52.58 -18.80 24.30
N HIS A 246 -52.70 -17.52 23.92
CA HIS A 246 -53.31 -16.41 24.64
C HIS A 246 -52.48 -15.58 25.61
N LEU A 247 -52.22 -14.35 25.14
CA LEU A 247 -52.57 -13.06 25.77
C LEU A 247 -52.15 -12.87 27.24
N HIS A 248 -51.22 -11.95 27.48
CA HIS A 248 -51.49 -10.66 28.13
C HIS A 248 -50.19 -9.91 28.47
N GLU A 249 -50.00 -8.73 27.88
CA GLU A 249 -49.42 -7.55 28.56
C GLU A 249 -50.44 -7.04 29.61
N PRO A 250 -50.08 -6.24 30.65
CA PRO A 250 -49.06 -5.17 30.67
C PRO A 250 -48.16 -5.22 31.95
N LEU A 251 -47.17 -4.37 32.25
CA LEU A 251 -46.95 -2.92 32.18
C LEU A 251 -45.42 -2.67 32.20
#